data_AF-A0A442X3R2-F1
#
_entry.id   AF-A0A442X3R2-F1
#
_cell.length_a   1.000
_cell.length_b   1.000
_cell.length_c   1.000
_cell.angle_alpha   90.00
_cell.angle_beta   90.00
_cell.angle_gamma   90.00
#
_symmetry.space_group_name_H-M   'P 1'
#
loop_
_entity.id
_entity.type
_entity.pdbx_description
1 polymer ?
#
loop_
_entity_poly.entity_id
_entity_poly.type
_entity_poly.pdbx_seq_one_letter_code
_entity_poly.pdbx_strand_id
1 'polypeptide(L)'
;MKGLVALTCLALCGGLMPAAGQVASTYRIKPSDVVVPPEVKLGDYQRTIRPFDNWTLICDENLKARKKVCNVSQIIEDASGKMAFSWSLAATQDGKPYMILRTAANARSDGLVSLKFDGQKQPIDVHLNGCNEMVCVGMLPVGPVMRRQISQNATPAITYSTVDGQTITVTATLKGLSEALSPLK
;
A
#
# COMPACT_ATOMS: atom_id res chain seq x y z
N MET A 1 57.17 -24.91 43.37
CA MET A 1 57.18 -26.31 42.86
C MET A 1 55.75 -26.72 42.59
N LYS A 2 55.45 -27.12 41.35
CA LYS A 2 54.32 -27.97 40.87
C LYS A 2 52.91 -27.48 41.28
N GLY A 3 52.06 -26.90 40.44
CA GLY A 3 51.80 -27.18 39.02
C GLY A 3 50.62 -28.15 38.89
N LEU A 4 49.44 -27.67 38.47
CA LEU A 4 48.64 -28.28 37.40
C LEU A 4 47.47 -27.37 37.02
N VAL A 5 47.49 -26.94 35.77
CA VAL A 5 46.40 -26.29 35.04
C VAL A 5 45.45 -27.39 34.56
N ALA A 6 44.15 -27.21 34.77
CA ALA A 6 43.12 -27.99 34.07
C ALA A 6 42.07 -27.02 33.51
N LEU A 7 42.32 -26.58 32.29
CA LEU A 7 41.39 -25.84 31.44
C LEU A 7 40.34 -26.83 30.92
N THR A 8 39.10 -26.75 31.39
CA THR A 8 37.99 -27.55 30.84
C THR A 8 37.13 -26.65 29.95
N CYS A 9 37.36 -26.77 28.65
CA CYS A 9 36.58 -26.14 27.59
C CYS A 9 35.29 -26.97 27.38
N LEU A 10 34.16 -26.50 27.91
CA LEU A 10 32.84 -27.06 27.62
C LEU A 10 32.26 -26.34 26.40
N ALA A 11 32.60 -26.86 25.21
CA ALA A 11 31.85 -26.59 23.99
C ALA A 11 30.67 -27.58 23.93
N LEU A 12 29.44 -27.10 24.12
CA LEU A 12 28.25 -27.79 23.61
C LEU A 12 27.41 -26.83 22.78
N CYS A 13 27.33 -27.19 21.50
CA CYS A 13 26.52 -26.59 20.46
C CYS A 13 25.06 -26.49 20.90
N GLY A 14 24.60 -25.28 21.21
CA GLY A 14 23.18 -24.96 21.23
C GLY A 14 22.66 -25.01 19.79
N GLY A 15 22.04 -26.13 19.43
CA GLY A 15 21.52 -26.37 18.09
C GLY A 15 20.60 -25.25 17.62
N LEU A 16 20.90 -24.73 16.43
CA LEU A 16 19.89 -24.20 15.53
C LEU A 16 18.83 -25.29 15.38
N MET A 17 17.73 -25.19 16.13
CA MET A 17 16.53 -25.98 15.85
C MET A 17 16.10 -25.62 14.43
N PRO A 18 16.20 -26.53 13.43
CA PRO A 18 15.59 -26.27 12.15
C PRO A 18 14.09 -26.16 12.41
N ALA A 19 13.46 -25.09 11.90
CA ALA A 19 12.01 -25.01 11.85
C ALA A 19 11.48 -26.31 11.23
N ALA A 20 10.67 -27.05 11.98
CA ALA A 20 10.19 -28.35 11.58
C ALA A 20 9.48 -28.26 10.21
N GLY A 21 9.92 -29.07 9.25
CA GLY A 21 9.08 -29.48 8.12
C GLY A 21 9.33 -28.81 6.76
N GLN A 22 10.58 -28.53 6.38
CA GLN A 22 10.89 -28.32 4.96
C GLN A 22 11.73 -29.48 4.43
N VAL A 23 11.05 -30.54 4.01
CA VAL A 23 11.58 -31.48 3.01
C VAL A 23 11.83 -30.65 1.75
N ALA A 24 13.02 -30.75 1.16
CA ALA A 24 13.35 -30.09 -0.09
C ALA A 24 12.34 -30.51 -1.18
N SER A 25 11.35 -29.66 -1.41
CA SER A 25 10.24 -29.84 -2.33
C SER A 25 10.27 -28.66 -3.29
N THR A 26 10.10 -28.92 -4.59
CA THR A 26 9.89 -27.87 -5.60
C THR A 26 8.57 -27.13 -5.42
N TYR A 27 7.69 -27.65 -4.56
CA TYR A 27 6.42 -27.04 -4.19
C TYR A 27 6.50 -26.42 -2.80
N ARG A 28 6.01 -25.19 -2.69
CA ARG A 28 5.91 -24.45 -1.42
C ARG A 28 4.44 -24.21 -1.08
N ILE A 29 4.13 -24.26 0.21
CA ILE A 29 2.84 -23.79 0.71
C ILE A 29 2.80 -22.27 0.51
N LYS A 30 1.79 -21.77 -0.21
CA LYS A 30 1.54 -20.33 -0.31
C LYS A 30 1.10 -19.82 1.08
N PRO A 31 1.74 -18.79 1.64
CA PRO A 31 1.28 -18.16 2.88
C PRO A 31 -0.15 -17.62 2.74
N SER A 32 -0.80 -17.38 3.88
CA SER A 32 -2.08 -16.67 3.94
C SER A 32 -1.97 -15.30 3.28
N ASP A 33 -2.98 -14.92 2.49
CA ASP A 33 -3.10 -13.59 1.90
C ASP A 33 -3.41 -12.51 2.96
N VAL A 34 -3.79 -12.93 4.17
CA VAL A 34 -4.06 -12.07 5.32
C VAL A 34 -3.02 -12.31 6.40
N VAL A 35 -2.27 -11.26 6.73
CA VAL A 35 -1.36 -11.24 7.87
C VAL A 35 -2.12 -10.74 9.09
N VAL A 36 -2.20 -11.57 10.12
CA VAL A 36 -2.87 -11.22 11.37
C VAL A 36 -1.93 -10.34 12.21
N PRO A 37 -2.37 -9.18 12.72
CA PRO A 37 -1.55 -8.37 13.62
C PRO A 37 -1.11 -9.18 14.86
N PRO A 38 0.11 -8.98 15.39
CA PRO A 38 0.65 -9.81 16.48
C PRO A 38 -0.23 -9.87 17.73
N GLU A 39 -1.00 -8.82 17.99
CA GLU A 39 -1.89 -8.68 19.14
C GLU A 39 -3.29 -9.31 18.95
N VAL A 40 -3.60 -9.85 17.76
CA VAL A 40 -4.90 -10.43 17.44
C VAL A 40 -4.81 -11.95 17.35
N LYS A 41 -5.75 -12.65 18.00
CA LYS A 41 -5.81 -14.11 17.97
C LYS A 41 -6.15 -14.60 16.56
N LEU A 42 -5.55 -15.71 16.13
CA LEU A 42 -5.93 -16.40 14.90
C LEU A 42 -7.43 -16.73 14.89
N GLY A 43 -8.09 -16.40 13.78
CA GLY A 43 -9.55 -16.52 13.63
C GLY A 43 -10.34 -15.26 14.01
N ASP A 44 -9.77 -14.33 14.78
CA ASP A 44 -10.43 -13.08 15.21
C ASP A 44 -10.13 -11.89 14.27
N TYR A 45 -9.48 -12.15 13.14
CA TYR A 45 -9.13 -11.13 12.13
C TYR A 45 -9.65 -11.55 10.76
N GLN A 46 -10.37 -10.65 10.10
CA GLN A 46 -10.99 -10.89 8.80
C GLN A 46 -10.62 -9.78 7.82
N ARG A 47 -10.24 -10.16 6.60
CA ARG A 47 -10.16 -9.28 5.45
C ARG A 47 -11.33 -9.55 4.50
N THR A 48 -12.01 -8.49 4.09
CA THR A 48 -13.02 -8.54 3.02
C THR A 48 -12.52 -7.75 1.82
N ILE A 49 -12.59 -8.32 0.62
CA ILE A 49 -12.16 -7.68 -0.63
C ILE A 49 -13.37 -7.61 -1.56
N ARG A 50 -13.69 -6.41 -2.06
CA ARG A 50 -14.83 -6.16 -2.95
C ARG A 50 -14.39 -5.36 -4.18
N PRO A 51 -14.61 -5.89 -5.40
CA PRO A 51 -14.29 -5.17 -6.63
C PRO A 51 -15.39 -4.17 -7.01
N PHE A 52 -14.98 -3.05 -7.59
CA PHE A 52 -15.84 -1.99 -8.12
C PHE A 52 -15.17 -1.40 -9.37
N ASP A 53 -15.45 -1.96 -10.55
CA ASP A 53 -14.71 -1.68 -11.79
C ASP A 53 -13.18 -1.79 -11.54
N ASN A 54 -12.45 -0.68 -11.65
CA ASN A 54 -11.00 -0.59 -11.49
C ASN A 54 -10.58 -0.20 -10.06
N TRP A 55 -11.50 -0.29 -9.09
CA TRP A 55 -11.27 -0.02 -7.69
C TRP A 55 -11.49 -1.27 -6.85
N THR A 56 -10.67 -1.42 -5.81
CA THR A 56 -10.80 -2.50 -4.83
C THR A 56 -11.05 -1.88 -3.46
N LEU A 57 -12.17 -2.24 -2.84
CA LEU A 57 -12.44 -1.98 -1.43
C LEU A 57 -11.89 -3.15 -0.61
N ILE A 58 -10.91 -2.88 0.23
CA ILE A 58 -10.40 -3.82 1.22
C ILE A 58 -10.80 -3.31 2.60
N CYS A 59 -11.39 -4.18 3.41
CA CYS A 59 -11.66 -3.90 4.81
C CYS A 59 -11.05 -4.97 5.69
N ASP A 60 -10.22 -4.54 6.63
CA ASP A 60 -9.64 -5.36 7.68
C ASP A 60 -10.39 -5.13 8.99
N GLU A 61 -10.82 -6.22 9.61
CA GLU A 61 -11.66 -6.18 10.80
C GLU A 61 -11.09 -7.08 11.91
N ASN A 62 -10.88 -6.49 13.08
CA ASN A 62 -10.73 -7.25 14.32
C ASN A 62 -12.14 -7.55 14.86
N LEU A 63 -12.55 -8.81 14.76
CA LEU A 63 -13.90 -9.27 15.10
C LEU A 63 -14.19 -9.14 16.59
N LYS A 64 -13.18 -9.35 17.44
CA LYS A 64 -13.31 -9.25 18.89
C LYS A 64 -13.41 -7.79 19.35
N ALA A 65 -12.58 -6.92 18.81
CA ALA A 65 -12.59 -5.49 19.10
C ALA A 65 -13.68 -4.71 18.33
N ARG A 66 -14.34 -5.36 17.36
CA ARG A 66 -15.29 -4.75 16.41
C ARG A 66 -14.74 -3.51 15.74
N LYS A 67 -13.43 -3.54 15.43
CA LYS A 67 -12.72 -2.43 14.79
C LYS A 67 -12.45 -2.79 13.35
N LYS A 68 -13.04 -2.02 12.44
CA LYS A 68 -12.91 -2.19 11.00
C LYS A 68 -12.20 -0.99 10.39
N VAL A 69 -11.20 -1.25 9.55
CA VAL A 69 -10.45 -0.24 8.79
C VAL A 69 -10.55 -0.60 7.32
N CYS A 70 -11.03 0.35 6.51
CA CYS A 70 -11.23 0.13 5.09
C CYS A 70 -10.38 1.08 4.25
N ASN A 71 -9.87 0.59 3.13
CA ASN A 71 -9.25 1.39 2.09
C ASN A 71 -9.90 1.06 0.73
N VAL A 72 -10.07 2.09 -0.10
CA VAL A 72 -10.45 1.90 -1.51
C VAL A 72 -9.27 2.30 -2.36
N SER A 73 -8.76 1.40 -3.20
CA SER A 73 -7.54 1.64 -3.98
C SER A 73 -7.63 1.20 -5.43
N GLN A 74 -6.85 1.87 -6.26
CA GLN A 74 -6.54 1.49 -7.63
C GLN A 74 -5.01 1.49 -7.79
N ILE A 75 -4.51 0.49 -8.49
CA ILE A 75 -3.09 0.31 -8.80
C ILE A 75 -2.95 0.28 -10.31
N ILE A 76 -1.95 0.98 -10.83
CA ILE A 76 -1.59 1.06 -12.24
C ILE A 76 -0.17 0.50 -12.35
N GLU A 77 -0.03 -0.53 -13.18
CA GLU A 77 1.23 -1.22 -13.42
C GLU A 77 1.82 -0.80 -14.77
N ASP A 78 3.15 -0.87 -14.88
CA ASP A 78 3.85 -0.76 -16.16
C ASP A 78 3.82 -2.09 -16.94
N ALA A 79 4.43 -2.11 -18.12
CA ALA A 79 4.48 -3.30 -18.97
C ALA A 79 5.22 -4.50 -18.36
N SER A 80 6.02 -4.29 -17.30
CA SER A 80 6.70 -5.35 -16.56
C SER A 80 5.89 -5.89 -15.37
N GLY A 81 4.69 -5.36 -15.15
CA GLY A 81 3.86 -5.68 -13.98
C GLY A 81 4.31 -5.00 -12.69
N LYS A 82 5.20 -3.99 -12.77
CA LYS A 82 5.62 -3.22 -11.61
C LYS A 82 4.68 -2.04 -11.41
N MET A 83 4.35 -1.71 -10.17
CA MET A 83 3.54 -0.54 -9.84
C MET A 83 4.21 0.75 -10.33
N ALA A 84 3.54 1.45 -11.24
CA ALA A 84 3.91 2.78 -11.70
C ALA A 84 3.24 3.86 -10.81
N PHE A 85 1.95 3.68 -10.55
CA PHE A 85 1.19 4.56 -9.68
C PHE A 85 0.12 3.79 -8.92
N SER A 86 -0.17 4.19 -7.70
CA SER A 86 -1.38 3.78 -7.01
C SER A 86 -1.93 4.92 -6.19
N TRP A 87 -3.23 4.89 -5.96
CA TRP A 87 -3.86 5.80 -5.03
C TRP A 87 -4.95 5.10 -4.24
N SER A 88 -5.15 5.59 -3.03
CA SER A 88 -6.18 5.08 -2.14
C SER A 88 -6.94 6.21 -1.48
N LEU A 89 -8.26 6.07 -1.36
CA LEU A 89 -9.05 6.93 -0.51
C LEU A 89 -9.14 6.33 0.88
N ALA A 90 -8.76 7.13 1.88
CA ALA A 90 -8.88 6.80 3.29
C ALA A 90 -9.35 8.03 4.08
N ALA A 91 -9.91 7.80 5.27
CA ALA A 91 -10.20 8.85 6.24
C ALA A 91 -9.03 8.99 7.22
N THR A 92 -8.71 10.22 7.60
CA THR A 92 -7.86 10.49 8.75
C THR A 92 -8.57 10.12 10.05
N GLN A 93 -7.85 10.15 11.17
CA GLN A 93 -8.42 9.86 12.49
C GLN A 93 -9.59 10.80 12.86
N ASP A 94 -9.57 12.05 12.38
CA ASP A 94 -10.66 13.02 12.53
C ASP A 94 -11.73 12.92 11.42
N GLY A 95 -11.69 11.86 10.61
CA GLY A 95 -12.71 11.55 9.60
C GLY A 95 -12.58 12.33 8.29
N LYS A 96 -11.53 13.14 8.11
CA LYS A 96 -11.34 13.90 6.85
C LYS A 96 -10.86 12.96 5.74
N PRO A 97 -11.51 12.97 4.56
CA PRO A 97 -11.12 12.12 3.45
C PRO A 97 -9.88 12.66 2.71
N TYR A 98 -8.91 11.79 2.45
CA TYR A 98 -7.72 12.07 1.65
C TYR A 98 -7.54 11.01 0.57
N MET A 99 -7.09 11.45 -0.60
CA MET A 99 -6.42 10.60 -1.56
C MET A 99 -4.95 10.50 -1.15
N ILE A 100 -4.50 9.28 -0.90
CA ILE A 100 -3.09 8.96 -0.66
C ILE A 100 -2.53 8.48 -2.00
N LEU A 101 -1.66 9.29 -2.59
CA LEU A 101 -1.00 9.00 -3.86
C LEU A 101 0.34 8.32 -3.58
N ARG A 102 0.66 7.31 -4.39
CA ARG A 102 1.91 6.56 -4.30
C ARG A 102 2.48 6.41 -5.69
N THR A 103 3.68 6.95 -5.91
CA THR A 103 4.46 6.72 -7.13
C THR A 103 5.49 5.62 -6.87
N ALA A 104 6.12 5.11 -7.93
CA ALA A 104 7.31 4.28 -7.78
C ALA A 104 8.42 4.98 -6.97
N ALA A 105 9.25 4.20 -6.26
CA ALA A 105 10.32 4.69 -5.38
C ALA A 105 11.38 5.56 -6.07
N ASN A 106 11.52 5.48 -7.41
CA ASN A 106 12.45 6.31 -8.18
C ASN A 106 11.88 7.68 -8.58
N ALA A 107 10.69 8.05 -8.10
CA ALA A 107 10.20 9.42 -8.24
C ALA A 107 11.08 10.41 -7.48
N ARG A 108 11.11 11.67 -7.94
CA ARG A 108 11.78 12.74 -7.21
C ARG A 108 11.08 12.98 -5.87
N SER A 109 11.78 12.81 -4.76
CA SER A 109 11.19 12.90 -3.41
C SER A 109 10.65 14.29 -3.06
N ASP A 110 11.19 15.33 -3.67
CA ASP A 110 10.75 16.74 -3.59
C ASP A 110 9.82 17.14 -4.74
N GLY A 111 9.44 16.17 -5.59
CA GLY A 111 8.70 16.39 -6.82
C GLY A 111 7.20 16.62 -6.61
N LEU A 112 6.57 16.94 -7.73
CA LEU A 112 5.12 17.08 -7.86
C LEU A 112 4.53 15.88 -8.59
N VAL A 113 3.37 15.43 -8.13
CA VAL A 113 2.45 14.63 -8.90
C VAL A 113 1.34 15.54 -9.40
N SER A 114 1.19 15.66 -10.72
CA SER A 114 0.20 16.52 -11.36
C SER A 114 -0.97 15.69 -11.85
N LEU A 115 -2.19 16.05 -11.46
CA LEU A 115 -3.43 15.38 -11.86
C LEU A 115 -4.20 16.30 -12.80
N LYS A 116 -4.21 15.96 -14.09
CA LYS A 116 -4.91 16.71 -15.12
C LYS A 116 -6.22 16.01 -15.46
N PHE A 117 -7.32 16.68 -15.17
CA PHE A 117 -8.65 16.24 -15.57
C PHE A 117 -9.12 16.95 -16.84
N ASP A 118 -9.87 16.24 -17.68
CA ASP A 118 -10.47 16.83 -18.87
C ASP A 118 -11.39 18.00 -18.51
N GLY A 119 -11.30 19.08 -19.30
CA GLY A 119 -12.07 20.31 -19.06
C GLY A 119 -11.59 21.16 -17.89
N GLN A 120 -10.61 20.72 -17.08
CA GLN A 120 -9.98 21.58 -16.08
C GLN A 120 -8.84 22.39 -16.70
N LYS A 121 -8.81 23.71 -16.48
CA LYS A 121 -7.75 24.58 -17.00
C LYS A 121 -6.39 24.27 -16.37
N GLN A 122 -6.36 24.15 -15.04
CA GLN A 122 -5.15 23.86 -14.28
C GLN A 122 -5.18 22.42 -13.74
N PRO A 123 -4.04 21.73 -13.70
CA PRO A 123 -3.95 20.46 -12.99
C PRO A 123 -4.04 20.69 -11.48
N ILE A 124 -4.28 19.60 -10.74
CA ILE A 124 -4.09 19.57 -9.28
C ILE A 124 -2.70 19.04 -9.01
N ASP A 125 -1.83 19.87 -8.45
CA ASP A 125 -0.47 19.48 -8.10
C ASP A 125 -0.39 19.04 -6.63
N VAL A 126 0.25 17.89 -6.42
CA VAL A 126 0.42 17.26 -5.10
C VAL A 126 1.90 17.09 -4.83
N HIS A 127 2.39 17.70 -3.75
CA HIS A 127 3.77 17.48 -3.30
C HIS A 127 3.93 16.07 -2.74
N LEU A 128 5.06 15.44 -3.08
CA LEU A 128 5.50 14.25 -2.39
C LEU A 128 6.08 14.64 -1.02
N ASN A 129 5.61 13.95 0.02
CA ASN A 129 6.00 14.15 1.41
C ASN A 129 7.27 13.38 1.79
N GLY A 130 7.74 12.50 0.90
CA GLY A 130 8.91 11.66 1.10
C GLY A 130 8.79 10.31 0.42
N CYS A 131 9.90 9.57 0.39
CA CYS A 131 9.99 8.24 -0.19
C CYS A 131 10.55 7.23 0.81
N ASN A 132 10.14 5.98 0.67
CA ASN A 132 10.82 4.84 1.24
C ASN A 132 11.32 3.92 0.11
N GLU A 133 11.82 2.74 0.46
CA GLU A 133 12.36 1.77 -0.50
C GLU A 133 11.33 1.30 -1.55
N MET A 134 10.04 1.46 -1.29
CA MET A 134 8.95 0.94 -2.11
C MET A 134 8.22 2.03 -2.90
N VAL A 135 7.95 3.19 -2.28
CA VAL A 135 7.08 4.23 -2.85
C VAL A 135 7.49 5.64 -2.39
N CYS A 136 7.11 6.64 -3.18
CA CYS A 136 6.99 8.02 -2.69
C CYS A 136 5.52 8.36 -2.45
N VAL A 137 5.22 9.10 -1.38
CA VAL A 137 3.84 9.34 -0.93
C VAL A 137 3.48 10.80 -1.02
N GLY A 138 2.31 11.11 -1.57
CA GLY A 138 1.69 12.44 -1.56
C GLY A 138 0.27 12.40 -1.00
N MET A 139 -0.16 13.48 -0.36
CA MET A 139 -1.48 13.55 0.29
C MET A 139 -2.33 14.64 -0.35
N LEU A 140 -3.48 14.27 -0.92
CA LEU A 140 -4.43 15.21 -1.51
C LEU A 140 -5.76 15.20 -0.72
N PRO A 141 -6.11 16.30 -0.02
CA PRO A 141 -7.42 16.44 0.60
C PRO A 141 -8.56 16.27 -0.43
N VAL A 142 -9.60 15.51 -0.09
CA VAL A 142 -10.78 15.35 -0.97
C VAL A 142 -11.73 16.55 -0.80
N GLY A 143 -11.37 17.64 -1.50
CA GLY A 143 -12.16 18.87 -1.59
C GLY A 143 -13.26 18.83 -2.68
N PRO A 144 -13.98 19.96 -2.89
CA PRO A 144 -15.11 20.04 -3.83
C PRO A 144 -14.76 19.64 -5.27
N VAL A 145 -13.57 20.03 -5.75
CA VAL A 145 -13.10 19.69 -7.10
C VAL A 145 -12.97 18.17 -7.24
N MET A 146 -12.27 17.52 -6.31
CA MET A 146 -12.09 16.07 -6.34
C MET A 146 -13.43 15.35 -6.23
N ARG A 147 -14.32 15.77 -5.31
CA ARG A 147 -15.68 15.19 -5.19
C ARG A 147 -16.46 15.27 -6.49
N ARG A 148 -16.39 16.40 -7.19
CA ARG A 148 -17.01 16.55 -8.51
C ARG A 148 -16.41 15.58 -9.53
N GLN A 149 -15.08 15.50 -9.62
CA GLN A 149 -14.42 14.56 -10.55
C GLN A 149 -14.80 13.09 -10.28
N ILE A 150 -14.92 12.72 -8.99
CA ILE A 150 -15.38 11.39 -8.57
C ILE A 150 -16.81 11.14 -9.04
N SER A 151 -17.73 12.08 -8.81
CA SER A 151 -19.14 11.94 -9.27
C SER A 151 -19.29 11.89 -10.80
N GLN A 152 -18.30 12.39 -11.53
CA GLN A 152 -18.30 12.44 -12.99
C GLN A 152 -17.55 11.24 -13.61
N ASN A 153 -17.07 10.29 -12.80
CA ASN A 153 -16.27 9.16 -13.27
C ASN A 153 -15.06 9.59 -14.12
N ALA A 154 -14.44 10.72 -13.77
CA ALA A 154 -13.41 11.34 -14.59
C ALA A 154 -12.16 10.44 -14.75
N THR A 155 -11.41 10.69 -15.83
CA THR A 155 -10.23 9.90 -16.21
C THR A 155 -9.01 10.81 -16.25
N PRO A 156 -8.35 11.08 -15.11
CA PRO A 156 -7.21 12.00 -15.10
C PRO A 156 -5.96 11.40 -15.72
N ALA A 157 -5.21 12.24 -16.43
CA ALA A 157 -3.79 12.00 -16.68
C ALA A 157 -3.00 12.38 -15.42
N ILE A 158 -2.12 11.49 -14.98
CA ILE A 158 -1.27 11.65 -13.80
C ILE A 158 0.17 11.67 -14.26
N THR A 159 0.89 12.73 -13.92
CA THR A 159 2.27 12.96 -14.37
C THR A 159 3.19 13.23 -13.18
N TYR A 160 4.39 12.64 -13.19
CA TYR A 160 5.43 12.92 -12.21
C TYR A 160 6.83 12.65 -12.79
N SER A 161 7.86 13.25 -12.20
CA SER A 161 9.25 13.09 -12.64
C SER A 161 10.03 12.11 -11.77
N THR A 162 10.97 11.40 -12.39
CA THR A 162 11.89 10.48 -11.73
C THR A 162 13.25 11.12 -11.49
N VAL A 163 14.05 10.51 -10.61
CA VAL A 163 15.39 11.00 -10.23
C VAL A 163 16.37 11.08 -11.40
N ASP A 164 16.18 10.25 -12.44
CA ASP A 164 16.94 10.24 -13.69
C ASP A 164 16.39 11.19 -14.75
N GLY A 165 15.41 12.04 -14.40
CA GLY A 165 14.87 13.09 -15.27
C GLY A 165 13.78 12.62 -16.24
N GLN A 166 13.37 11.36 -16.20
CA GLN A 166 12.23 10.90 -17.00
C GLN A 166 10.92 11.46 -16.44
N THR A 167 9.92 11.58 -17.33
CA THR A 167 8.56 11.95 -16.96
C THR A 167 7.65 10.76 -17.18
N ILE A 168 7.06 10.27 -16.09
CA ILE A 168 6.05 9.21 -16.14
C ILE A 168 4.70 9.87 -16.32
N THR A 169 3.92 9.37 -17.28
CA THR A 169 2.50 9.75 -17.45
C THR A 169 1.66 8.49 -17.49
N VAL A 170 0.66 8.41 -16.61
CA VAL A 170 -0.30 7.31 -16.55
C VAL A 170 -1.71 7.85 -16.60
N THR A 171 -2.64 7.07 -17.15
CA THR A 171 -4.06 7.41 -17.15
C THR A 171 -4.76 6.59 -16.06
N ALA A 172 -5.46 7.26 -15.15
CA ALA A 172 -6.27 6.63 -14.12
C ALA A 172 -7.76 6.79 -14.44
N THR A 173 -8.62 6.05 -13.74
CA THR A 173 -10.08 6.23 -13.85
C THR A 173 -10.76 6.27 -12.49
N LEU A 174 -11.64 7.25 -12.31
CA LEU A 174 -12.48 7.38 -11.12
C LEU A 174 -13.79 6.59 -11.23
N LYS A 175 -14.06 5.94 -12.38
CA LYS A 175 -15.24 5.09 -12.55
C LYS A 175 -15.23 3.95 -11.53
N GLY A 176 -16.33 3.79 -10.79
CA GLY A 176 -16.50 2.79 -9.74
C GLY A 176 -16.12 3.26 -8.34
N LEU A 177 -15.44 4.41 -8.20
CA LEU A 177 -15.03 4.91 -6.88
C LEU A 177 -16.24 5.34 -6.03
N SER A 178 -17.25 5.98 -6.62
CA SER A 178 -18.46 6.39 -5.89
C SER A 178 -19.19 5.17 -5.29
N GLU A 179 -19.31 4.11 -6.08
CA GLU A 179 -19.91 2.84 -5.70
C GLU A 179 -19.08 2.14 -4.63
N ALA A 180 -17.75 2.16 -4.76
CA ALA A 180 -16.82 1.58 -3.79
C ALA A 180 -16.87 2.27 -2.42
N LEU A 181 -17.19 3.56 -2.37
CA LEU A 181 -17.33 4.33 -1.12
C LEU A 181 -18.71 4.19 -0.48
N SER A 182 -19.73 3.80 -1.24
CA SER A 182 -21.10 3.65 -0.72
C SER A 182 -21.24 2.76 0.53
N PRO A 183 -20.48 1.65 0.70
CA PRO A 183 -20.59 0.79 1.88
C PRO A 183 -19.85 1.33 3.11
N LEU A 184 -19.14 2.46 2.98
CA LEU A 184 -18.36 3.09 4.05
C LEU A 184 -19.11 4.26 4.72
N LYS A 185 -20.33 4.56 4.26
CA LYS A 185 -21.21 5.59 4.82
C LYS A 185 -21.90 5.11 6.08
#